data_AF-A0A439R8V4-F1
#
_entry.id   AF-A0A439R8V4-F1
#
_cell.length_a   1.000
_cell.length_b   1.000
_cell.length_c   1.000
_cell.angle_alpha   90.00
_cell.angle_beta   90.00
_cell.angle_gamma   90.00
#
_symmetry.space_group_name_H-M   'P 1'
#
loop_
_entity.id
_entity.type
_entity.pdbx_description
1 polymer ?
#
loop_
_entity_poly.entity_id
_entity_poly.type
_entity_poly.pdbx_seq_one_letter_code
_entity_poly.pdbx_strand_id
1 'polypeptide(L)' 'DWGVYGVPETFVIGRDGKISYKHVGPLTPGSAQTLLLPEIEKALAAPG' A
#
# COMPACT_ATOMS: atom_id res chain seq x y z
N ASP A 1 2.03 27.49 -13.42
CA ASP A 1 2.80 26.37 -13.93
C ASP A 1 3.52 25.66 -12.79
N TRP A 2 2.78 24.94 -11.93
CA TRP A 2 3.35 24.17 -10.81
C TRP A 2 2.98 22.69 -10.99
N GLY A 3 3.04 22.23 -12.24
CA GLY A 3 2.38 21.04 -12.78
C GLY A 3 2.90 19.67 -12.34
N VAL A 4 3.21 19.47 -11.08
CA VAL A 4 3.29 18.11 -10.52
C VAL A 4 2.63 18.09 -9.15
N TYR A 5 1.32 17.80 -9.12
CA TYR A 5 0.72 17.24 -7.92
C TYR A 5 1.40 15.90 -7.68
N GLY A 6 1.93 15.68 -6.47
CA GLY A 6 2.66 14.46 -6.13
C GLY A 6 1.86 13.20 -6.47
N VAL A 7 2.57 12.15 -6.85
CA VAL A 7 1.95 10.84 -7.07
C VAL A 7 1.38 10.35 -5.73
N PRO A 8 0.10 9.92 -5.66
CA PRO A 8 -0.46 9.44 -4.41
C PRO A 8 0.26 8.18 -3.94
N GLU A 9 0.34 8.00 -2.62
CA GLU A 9 0.97 6.84 -2.00
C GLU A 9 -0.01 6.17 -1.04
N THR A 10 0.01 4.84 -0.98
CA THR A 10 -0.80 4.04 -0.05
C THR A 10 0.11 3.09 0.70
N PHE A 11 -0.07 2.98 2.00
CA PHE A 11 0.77 2.15 2.87
C PHE A 11 -0.05 1.03 3.50
N VAL A 12 0.54 -0.15 3.58
CA VAL A 12 0.07 -1.23 4.45
C VAL A 12 0.90 -1.18 5.72
N ILE A 13 0.21 -1.13 6.86
CA ILE A 13 0.83 -1.12 8.19
C ILE A 13 0.64 -2.50 8.81
N GLY A 14 1.76 -3.12 9.21
CA GLY A 14 1.78 -4.40 9.89
C GLY A 14 1.26 -4.32 11.33
N ARG A 15 1.06 -5.48 11.96
CA ARG A 15 0.56 -5.58 13.34
C ARG A 15 1.53 -4.99 14.37
N ASP A 16 2.81 -4.89 14.01
CA ASP A 16 3.88 -4.27 14.79
C ASP A 16 3.93 -2.73 14.65
N GLY A 17 2.99 -2.15 13.91
CA GLY A 17 2.90 -0.71 13.66
C GLY A 17 3.89 -0.19 12.61
N LYS A 18 4.65 -1.05 11.92
CA LYS A 18 5.59 -0.63 10.87
C LYS A 18 4.97 -0.74 9.48
N ILE A 19 5.54 0.02 8.53
CA ILE A 19 5.17 -0.12 7.12
C ILE A 19 5.65 -1.49 6.63
N SER A 20 4.71 -2.35 6.25
CA SER A 20 5.01 -3.63 5.59
C SER A 20 5.08 -3.49 4.08
N TYR A 21 4.36 -2.52 3.51
CA TYR A 21 4.34 -2.27 2.07
C TYR A 21 3.97 -0.83 1.73
N LYS A 22 4.49 -0.33 0.59
CA LYS A 22 4.18 0.98 0.02
C LYS A 22 3.81 0.82 -1.46
N HIS A 23 2.62 1.28 -1.82
CA HIS A 23 2.16 1.47 -3.20
C HIS A 23 2.35 2.92 -3.62
N VAL A 24 2.91 3.15 -4.80
CA VAL A 24 3.08 4.47 -5.41
C VAL A 24 2.25 4.52 -6.68
N GLY A 25 1.33 5.47 -6.76
CA GLY A 25 0.41 5.63 -7.88
C GLY A 25 -1.05 5.60 -7.44
N PRO A 26 -1.98 5.93 -8.35
CA PRO A 26 -3.41 5.87 -8.07
C PRO A 26 -3.83 4.51 -7.52
N LEU A 27 -4.72 4.51 -6.54
CA LEU A 27 -5.40 3.30 -6.10
C LEU A 27 -6.54 3.00 -7.08
N THR A 28 -6.44 1.85 -7.75
CA THR A 28 -7.43 1.35 -8.71
C THR A 28 -7.96 0.01 -8.22
N PRO A 29 -9.14 -0.46 -8.68
CA PRO A 29 -9.61 -1.80 -8.35
C PRO A 29 -8.60 -2.90 -8.71
N GLY A 30 -7.88 -2.74 -9.82
CA GLY A 30 -6.81 -3.66 -10.22
C GLY A 30 -5.65 -3.67 -9.24
N SER A 31 -5.07 -2.50 -8.92
CA SER A 31 -3.97 -2.41 -7.95
C SER A 31 -4.40 -2.80 -6.53
N ALA A 32 -5.66 -2.58 -6.15
CA ALA A 32 -6.19 -3.09 -4.90
C ALA A 32 -6.16 -4.63 -4.88
N GLN A 33 -6.67 -5.28 -5.92
CA GLN A 33 -6.79 -6.74 -5.97
C GLN A 33 -5.45 -7.46 -6.15
N THR A 34 -4.57 -6.93 -7.00
CA THR A 34 -3.34 -7.63 -7.38
C THR A 34 -2.12 -7.21 -6.58
N LEU A 35 -2.14 -6.04 -5.95
CA LEU A 35 -1.02 -5.52 -5.15
C LEU A 35 -1.40 -5.41 -3.67
N LEU A 36 -2.44 -4.63 -3.32
CA LEU A 36 -2.69 -4.34 -1.90
C LEU A 36 -3.26 -5.53 -1.12
N LEU A 37 -4.26 -6.25 -1.63
CA LEU A 37 -4.86 -7.38 -0.91
C LEU A 37 -3.84 -8.46 -0.55
N PRO A 38 -2.96 -8.92 -1.48
CA PRO A 38 -1.90 -9.87 -1.13
C PRO A 38 -0.94 -9.34 -0.06
N GLU A 39 -0.58 -8.05 -0.08
CA GLU A 39 0.32 -7.46 0.92
C GLU A 39 -0.36 -7.29 2.29
N ILE A 40 -1.68 -7.05 2.32
CA ILE A 40 -2.48 -7.08 3.54
C ILE A 40 -2.51 -8.50 4.13
N GLU A 41 -2.76 -9.52 3.31
CA GLU A 41 -2.75 -10.92 3.76
C GLU A 41 -1.39 -11.32 4.37
N LYS A 42 -0.29 -10.93 3.71
CA LYS A 42 1.07 -11.12 4.25
C LYS A 42 1.25 -10.40 5.58
N ALA A 43 0.80 -9.14 5.67
CA ALA A 43 0.91 -8.34 6.90
C ALA A 43 0.08 -8.94 8.06
N LEU A 44 -1.04 -9.59 7.77
CA LEU A 44 -1.85 -10.30 8.76
C LEU A 44 -1.23 -11.63 9.22
N ALA A 45 -0.55 -12.34 8.31
CA ALA A 45 0.12 -13.60 8.60
C ALA A 45 1.45 -13.43 9.34
N ALA A 46 2.08 -12.25 9.24
CA ALA A 46 3.31 -11.94 9.96
C ALA A 46 3.06 -11.82 11.48
N PRO A 47 4.02 -12.24 12.33
CA PRO A 47 3.99 -11.94 13.76
C PRO A 47 3.93 -10.43 14.01
N GLY A 48 3.23 -10.04 15.07
CA GLY A 48 3.19 -8.65 15.56
C GLY A 48 4.37 -8.30 16.46
#